data_AF-A0A9Q3J8Q5-F1
#
_entry.id   AF-A0A9Q3J8Q5-F1
#
_cell.length_a   1.000
_cell.length_b   1.000
_cell.length_c   1.000
_cell.angle_alpha   90.00
_cell.angle_beta   90.00
_cell.angle_gamma   90.00
#
_symmetry.space_group_name_H-M   'P 1'
#
loop_
_entity.id
_entity.type
_entity.pdbx_description
1 polymer ?
#
loop_
_entity_poly.entity_id
_entity_poly.type
_entity_poly.pdbx_seq_one_letter_code
_entity_poly.pdbx_strand_id
1 'polypeptide(L)' 'EEKSTPPGIVEVEHSPSPVKKIVKARKIRLSGKDQRQYLVRFKNQTADIDKWLSGDAIPDGNLHLRRLRASRRT' A
#
# COMPACT_ATOMS: atom_id res chain seq x y z
N GLU A 1 -17.30 30.75 -0.10
CA GLU A 1 -17.27 29.84 -1.26
C GLU A 1 -16.55 28.56 -0.84
N GLU A 2 -17.35 27.54 -0.53
CA GLU A 2 -16.91 26.23 -0.03
C GLU A 2 -16.39 25.41 -1.21
N LYS A 3 -15.07 25.30 -1.39
CA LYS A 3 -14.48 24.39 -2.38
C LYS A 3 -14.20 23.04 -1.73
N SER A 4 -15.25 22.21 -1.64
CA SER A 4 -15.14 20.77 -1.42
C SER A 4 -14.29 20.16 -2.52
N THR A 5 -13.00 19.99 -2.26
CA THR A 5 -12.11 19.20 -3.11
C THR A 5 -12.18 17.78 -2.55
N PRO A 6 -12.80 16.80 -3.25
CA PRO A 6 -12.77 15.43 -2.77
C PRO A 6 -11.31 14.97 -2.69
N PRO A 7 -10.88 14.32 -1.60
CA PRO A 7 -9.50 13.90 -1.46
C PRO A 7 -9.20 12.93 -2.60
N GLY A 8 -8.28 13.38 -3.46
CA GLY A 8 -7.89 12.69 -4.67
C GLY A 8 -7.65 11.21 -4.39
N ILE A 9 -8.39 10.38 -5.10
CA ILE A 9 -7.99 9.01 -5.38
C ILE A 9 -6.60 9.16 -6.00
N VAL A 10 -5.58 8.86 -5.21
CA VAL A 10 -4.19 8.80 -5.65
C VAL A 10 -4.14 7.67 -6.67
N GLU A 11 -4.37 8.02 -7.93
CA GLU A 11 -4.11 7.17 -9.08
C GLU A 11 -2.59 7.14 -9.23
N VAL A 12 -1.96 6.32 -8.41
CA VAL A 12 -0.53 6.07 -8.48
C VAL A 12 -0.33 5.28 -9.75
N GLU A 13 0.23 5.93 -10.78
CA GLU A 13 0.73 5.28 -11.97
C GLU A 13 1.63 4.10 -11.56
N HIS A 14 1.10 2.89 -11.76
CA HIS A 14 1.79 1.64 -11.44
C HIS A 14 2.79 1.34 -12.55
N SER A 15 3.91 2.04 -12.54
CA SER A 15 5.12 1.52 -13.14
C SER A 15 5.50 0.22 -12.41
N PRO A 16 5.83 -0.87 -13.12
CA PRO A 16 6.14 -2.17 -12.53
C PRO A 16 7.53 -2.15 -11.87
N SER A 17 7.69 -1.32 -10.84
CA SER A 17 8.83 -1.43 -9.93
C SER A 17 8.65 -2.74 -9.16
N PRO A 18 9.56 -3.71 -9.29
CA PRO A 18 9.35 -5.02 -8.72
C PRO A 18 9.28 -4.90 -7.21
N VAL A 19 8.11 -5.20 -6.64
CA VAL A 19 7.90 -5.18 -5.20
C VAL A 19 8.81 -6.23 -4.56
N LYS A 20 9.50 -5.84 -3.48
CA LYS A 20 10.36 -6.75 -2.69
C LYS A 20 9.53 -7.48 -1.64
N LYS A 21 8.82 -6.72 -0.81
CA LYS A 21 7.95 -7.25 0.25
C LYS A 21 7.01 -6.18 0.81
N ILE A 22 5.94 -6.65 1.43
CA ILE A 22 5.12 -5.82 2.32
C ILE A 22 5.74 -5.89 3.72
N VAL A 23 6.00 -4.74 4.32
CA VAL A 23 6.64 -4.61 5.63
C VAL A 23 5.59 -4.51 6.74
N LYS A 24 4.56 -3.69 6.52
CA LYS A 24 3.49 -3.43 7.49
C LYS A 24 2.14 -3.36 6.80
N ALA A 25 1.09 -3.56 7.59
CA ALA A 25 -0.29 -3.32 7.21
C ALA A 25 -0.91 -2.37 8.24
N ARG A 26 -1.73 -1.42 7.79
CA ARG A 26 -2.51 -0.53 8.64
C ARG A 26 -3.94 -0.41 8.09
N LYS A 27 -4.88 -0.12 8.98
CA LYS A 27 -6.22 0.33 8.61
C LYS A 27 -6.27 1.84 8.80
N ILE A 28 -6.74 2.55 7.80
CA ILE A 28 -6.99 3.99 7.85
C ILE A 28 -8.44 4.24 7.47
N ARG A 29 -9.04 5.28 8.04
CA ARG A 29 -10.37 5.74 7.63
C ARG A 29 -10.19 6.98 6.78
N LEU A 30 -10.36 6.85 5.46
CA LEU A 30 -10.25 7.95 4.52
C LEU A 30 -11.64 8.22 3.94
N SER A 31 -12.10 9.48 3.96
CA SER A 31 -13.43 9.87 3.46
C SER A 31 -14.58 9.05 4.05
N GLY A 32 -14.50 8.74 5.34
CA GLY A 32 -15.51 7.94 6.05
C GLY A 32 -15.50 6.44 5.76
N LYS A 33 -14.69 5.97 4.80
CA LYS A 33 -14.54 4.55 4.45
C LYS A 33 -13.29 3.96 5.08
N ASP A 34 -13.43 2.75 5.61
CA ASP A 34 -12.29 1.99 6.13
C ASP A 34 -11.49 1.39 4.96
N GLN A 35 -10.25 1.85 4.81
CA GLN A 35 -9.31 1.36 3.81
C GLN A 35 -8.12 0.66 4.47
N ARG A 36 -7.70 -0.46 3.89
CA ARG A 36 -6.49 -1.17 4.28
C ARG A 36 -5.35 -0.71 3.40
N GLN A 37 -4.29 -0.20 4.03
CA GLN A 37 -3.04 0.12 3.36
C GLN A 37 -1.93 -0.80 3.82
N TYR A 38 -0.97 -1.02 2.92
CA TYR A 38 0.18 -1.87 3.12
C TYR A 38 1.44 -1.09 2.79
N LEU A 39 2.42 -1.12 3.67
CA LEU A 39 3.71 -0.50 3.46
C LEU A 39 4.52 -1.41 2.55
N VAL A 40 4.66 -0.99 1.29
CA VAL A 40 5.33 -1.73 0.23
C VAL A 40 6.77 -1.25 0.13
N ARG A 41 7.69 -2.22 0.22
CA ARG A 41 9.10 -2.01 -0.08
C ARG A 41 9.41 -2.49 -1.48
N PHE A 42 9.98 -1.64 -2.31
CA PHE A 42 10.40 -1.97 -3.66
C PHE A 42 11.78 -2.63 -3.67
N LYS A 43 12.08 -3.45 -4.68
CA LYS A 43 13.42 -4.01 -4.86
C LYS A 43 14.39 -2.88 -5.22
N ASN A 44 15.62 -3.00 -4.70
CA ASN A 44 16.71 -2.05 -4.92
C ASN A 44 16.44 -0.62 -4.41
N GLN A 45 15.37 -0.42 -3.63
CA GLN A 45 15.08 0.84 -2.95
C GLN A 45 15.36 0.71 -1.45
N THR A 46 15.80 1.82 -0.85
CA THR A 46 16.00 1.94 0.60
C THR A 46 14.68 2.09 1.34
N ALA A 47 14.71 1.88 2.66
CA ALA A 47 13.53 1.97 3.52
C ALA A 47 12.84 3.35 3.48
N ASP A 48 13.57 4.39 3.10
CA ASP A 48 13.08 5.77 3.01
C ASP A 48 12.07 5.98 1.88
N ILE A 49 12.04 5.06 0.90
CA ILE A 49 11.18 5.15 -0.30
C ILE A 49 9.97 4.19 -0.17
N ASP A 50 9.82 3.53 0.98
CA ASP A 50 8.67 2.65 1.23
C ASP A 50 7.36 3.47 1.14
N LYS A 51 6.41 2.99 0.32
CA LYS A 51 5.12 3.67 0.10
C LYS A 51 3.97 2.87 0.68
N TRP A 52 2.99 3.58 1.23
CA TRP A 52 1.72 2.98 1.62
C TRP A 52 0.81 2.88 0.40
N LEU A 53 0.48 1.64 0.01
CA LEU A 53 -0.40 1.35 -1.12
C LEU A 53 -1.64 0.58 -0.65
N SER A 54 -2.76 0.80 -1.32
CA SER A 54 -3.98 0.00 -1.14
C SER A 54 -3.78 -1.41 -1.68
N GLY A 55 -4.53 -2.41 -1.19
CA GLY A 55 -4.38 -3.80 -1.63
C GLY A 55 -4.45 -4.00 -3.15
N ASP A 56 -5.30 -3.23 -3.82
CA ASP A 56 -5.51 -3.26 -5.28
C ASP A 56 -4.37 -2.59 -6.05
N ALA A 57 -3.62 -1.70 -5.40
CA ALA A 57 -2.50 -0.94 -5.97
C ALA A 57 -1.16 -1.70 -5.86
N ILE A 58 -1.17 -2.96 -5.42
CA ILE A 58 0.08 -3.71 -5.21
C ILE A 58 0.19 -4.77 -6.30
N PRO A 59 1.18 -4.69 -7.20
CA PRO A 59 1.45 -5.77 -8.13
C PRO A 59 1.84 -7.02 -7.34
N ASP A 60 1.21 -8.14 -7.67
CA ASP A 60 1.31 -9.41 -6.93
C ASP A 60 0.99 -9.28 -5.42
N GLY A 61 0.06 -8.39 -5.06
CA GLY A 61 -0.32 -8.13 -3.68
C GLY A 61 -0.66 -9.39 -2.89
N ASN A 62 -1.40 -10.34 -3.48
CA ASN A 62 -1.78 -11.60 -2.83
C ASN A 62 -0.57 -12.44 -2.39
N LEU A 63 0.47 -12.55 -3.22
CA LEU A 63 1.68 -13.30 -2.90
C LEU A 63 2.41 -12.66 -1.70
N HIS A 64 2.57 -11.34 -1.74
CA HIS A 64 3.25 -10.59 -0.70
C HIS A 64 2.45 -10.57 0.62
N LEU A 65 1.13 -10.45 0.54
CA LEU A 65 0.24 -10.52 1.69
C LEU A 65 0.25 -11.91 2.34
N ARG A 66 0.31 -12.97 1.54
CA ARG A 66 0.46 -14.34 2.06
C ARG A 66 1.76 -14.47 2.86
N ARG A 67 2.88 -13.97 2.34
CA ARG A 67 4.18 -13.96 3.04
C ARG A 67 4.14 -13.16 4.33
N LEU A 68 3.50 -11.97 4.32
CA LEU A 68 3.32 -11.15 5.52
C LEU A 68 2.50 -11.88 6.60
N ARG A 69 1.41 -12.55 6.22
CA ARG A 69 0.57 -13.32 7.14
C ARG A 69 1.33 -14.52 7.72
N ALA A 70 2.12 -15.20 6.90
CA ALA A 70 2.97 -16.32 7.35
C ALA A 70 4.02 -15.84 8.36
N SER A 71 4.68 -14.72 8.11
CA SER A 71 5.69 -14.13 9.01
C SER A 71 5.16 -13.67 10.37
N ARG A 72 3.84 -13.49 10.53
CA ARG A 72 3.22 -13.05 11.80
C ARG A 72 2.68 -14.19 12.66
N ARG A 73 2.78 -15.44 12.18
CA ARG A 73 2.26 -16.62 12.88
C ARG A 73 3.28 -17.30 13.80
N THR A 74 4.56 -16.94 13.67
CA THR A 74 5.67 -17.34 14.54
C THR A 74 5.98 -16.22 15.51
#